data_AF-A0AAJ1Q6V0-F1
#
_entry.id   AF-A0AAJ1Q6V0-F1
#
_cell.length_a   1.000
_cell.length_b   1.000
_cell.length_c   1.000
_cell.angle_alpha   90.00
_cell.angle_beta   90.00
_cell.angle_gamma   90.00
#
_symmetry.space_group_name_H-M   'P 1'
#
loop_
_entity.id
_entity.type
_entity.pdbx_description
1 polymer ?
#
loop_
_entity_poly.entity_id
_entity_poly.type
_entity_poly.pdbx_seq_one_letter_code
_entity_poly.pdbx_strand_id
1 'polypeptide(L)'
;MYKRFIKSLICLIVLSMTGLVHEIQAMELKDLPFEGYYLNQEDNAIEGLVFKGNELYVYVKVLEAIDEDLAGYEDLAQLTEFHSFPYPDLNAYSQSVKQVYLEEFNLPFDLQETYKNLLDQIDPKMSQEDVLHLLNQRIPGIYYDQKAGYHYFIIASPLVTEVDDGWRVFLFGQELFTFKQVGQKLLDQAGREFEYVDGIMPH
;
A
#
# COMPACT_ATOMS: atom_id res chain seq x y z
N MET A 1 43.09 52.99 -33.37
CA MET A 1 42.51 51.99 -34.29
C MET A 1 41.48 51.17 -33.52
N TYR A 2 40.20 51.51 -33.67
CA TYR A 2 39.05 50.82 -33.07
C TYR A 2 38.69 49.56 -33.86
N LYS A 3 38.56 48.41 -33.19
CA LYS A 3 37.94 47.13 -33.62
C LYS A 3 37.80 46.29 -32.32
N ARG A 4 36.70 45.70 -31.84
CA ARG A 4 35.32 45.36 -32.26
C ARG A 4 34.56 45.13 -30.92
N PHE A 5 33.43 45.77 -30.64
CA PHE A 5 32.05 45.30 -30.88
C PHE A 5 31.67 43.89 -30.33
N ILE A 6 30.85 43.93 -29.27
CA ILE A 6 29.67 43.10 -28.93
C ILE A 6 29.85 41.58 -28.83
N LYS A 7 29.59 41.05 -27.62
CA LYS A 7 28.63 39.95 -27.38
C LYS A 7 28.26 39.83 -25.89
N SER A 8 27.01 40.20 -25.60
CA SER A 8 26.05 39.62 -24.63
C SER A 8 26.61 39.03 -23.32
N LEU A 9 26.30 39.63 -22.18
CA LEU A 9 25.09 39.30 -21.39
C LEU A 9 24.98 37.80 -21.13
N ILE A 10 25.82 37.28 -20.22
CA ILE A 10 25.51 36.05 -19.50
C ILE A 10 25.06 36.49 -18.12
N CYS A 11 23.77 36.80 -18.06
CA CYS A 11 22.98 36.69 -16.85
C CYS A 11 22.86 35.18 -16.58
N LEU A 12 23.86 34.59 -15.91
CA LEU A 12 23.69 33.25 -15.36
C LEU A 12 22.88 33.43 -14.08
N ILE A 13 21.57 33.47 -14.25
CA ILE A 13 20.64 33.16 -13.18
C ILE A 13 21.08 31.78 -12.70
N VAL A 14 21.76 31.76 -11.56
CA VAL A 14 21.83 30.58 -10.70
C VAL A 14 20.39 30.35 -10.28
N LEU A 15 19.64 29.66 -11.13
CA LEU A 15 18.38 29.06 -10.74
C LEU A 15 18.76 28.10 -9.64
N SER A 16 18.43 28.53 -8.43
CA SER A 16 18.16 27.71 -7.27
C SER A 16 17.49 26.42 -7.72
N MET A 17 18.29 25.38 -7.95
CA MET A 17 17.88 24.00 -7.78
C MET A 17 17.77 23.77 -6.27
N THR A 18 16.90 24.53 -5.61
CA THR A 18 16.14 23.99 -4.49
C THR A 18 15.09 23.10 -5.14
N GLY A 19 15.54 21.97 -5.70
CA GLY A 19 14.65 20.82 -5.76
C GLY A 19 14.31 20.57 -4.31
N LEU A 20 13.07 20.86 -3.92
CA LEU A 20 12.49 20.21 -2.76
C LEU A 20 12.71 18.72 -3.01
N VAL A 21 13.74 18.17 -2.39
CA VAL A 21 13.76 16.75 -2.09
C VAL A 21 12.61 16.62 -1.11
N HIS A 22 11.41 16.32 -1.61
CA HIS A 22 10.35 15.82 -0.74
C HIS A 22 10.97 14.58 -0.09
N GLU A 23 11.22 14.66 1.21
CA GLU A 23 11.57 13.48 1.98
C GLU A 23 10.39 12.53 1.83
N ILE A 24 10.60 11.43 1.10
CA ILE A 24 9.68 10.31 1.08
C ILE A 24 9.75 9.74 2.50
N GLN A 25 8.84 10.20 3.36
CA GLN A 25 8.77 9.75 4.73
C GLN A 25 8.03 8.42 4.74
N ALA A 26 8.77 7.34 5.01
CA ALA A 26 8.19 6.04 5.28
C ALA A 26 7.39 6.10 6.59
N MET A 27 6.16 5.59 6.57
CA MET A 27 5.26 5.54 7.71
C MET A 27 4.48 4.22 7.73
N GLU A 28 3.80 3.94 8.85
CA GLU A 28 2.90 2.81 8.99
C GLU A 28 1.45 3.24 8.72
N LEU A 29 0.55 2.30 8.35
CA LEU A 29 -0.87 2.62 8.12
C LEU A 29 -1.53 3.29 9.33
N LYS A 30 -1.19 2.87 10.56
CA LYS A 30 -1.77 3.43 11.79
C LYS A 30 -1.43 4.91 12.01
N ASP A 31 -0.41 5.42 11.31
CA ASP A 31 0.06 6.80 11.43
C ASP A 31 -0.64 7.72 10.42
N LEU A 32 -1.50 7.19 9.55
CA LEU A 32 -2.31 7.97 8.62
C LEU A 32 -3.25 8.92 9.39
N PRO A 33 -3.58 10.10 8.83
CA PRO A 33 -4.48 11.06 9.47
C PRO A 33 -5.96 10.64 9.40
N PHE A 34 -6.23 9.39 9.02
CA PHE A 34 -7.55 8.81 8.90
C PHE A 34 -7.53 7.32 9.27
N GLU A 35 -8.66 6.85 9.78
CA GLU A 35 -8.90 5.46 10.18
C GLU A 35 -10.40 5.15 9.97
N GLY A 36 -10.76 3.87 9.89
CA GLY A 36 -12.16 3.44 9.87
C GLY A 36 -12.60 2.94 8.50
N TYR A 37 -13.92 2.88 8.31
CA TYR A 37 -14.53 2.29 7.13
C TYR A 37 -14.89 3.34 6.08
N TYR A 38 -14.55 3.03 4.84
CA TYR A 38 -14.80 3.86 3.67
C TYR A 38 -15.51 3.02 2.61
N LEU A 39 -16.67 3.47 2.14
CA LEU A 39 -17.51 2.74 1.19
C LEU A 39 -17.45 3.40 -0.18
N ASN A 40 -17.23 2.59 -1.22
CA ASN A 40 -17.38 3.04 -2.60
C ASN A 40 -18.88 3.22 -2.93
N GLN A 41 -19.25 4.39 -3.45
CA GLN A 41 -20.64 4.70 -3.79
C GLN A 41 -21.04 4.23 -5.19
N GLU A 42 -20.06 3.85 -6.02
CA GLU A 42 -20.27 3.38 -7.39
C GLU A 42 -20.18 1.86 -7.48
N ASP A 43 -20.78 1.29 -8.53
CA ASP A 43 -20.65 -0.13 -8.80
C ASP A 43 -19.23 -0.44 -9.28
N ASN A 44 -18.43 -1.03 -8.41
CA ASN A 44 -17.00 -1.25 -8.61
C ASN A 44 -16.58 -2.61 -8.03
N ALA A 45 -15.49 -3.17 -8.53
CA ALA A 45 -14.96 -4.42 -8.02
C ALA A 45 -14.50 -4.31 -6.56
N ILE A 46 -14.01 -3.13 -6.15
CA ILE A 46 -13.69 -2.78 -4.76
C ILE A 46 -14.88 -2.02 -4.17
N GLU A 47 -15.54 -2.65 -3.20
CA GLU A 47 -16.75 -2.13 -2.55
C GLU A 47 -16.43 -1.23 -1.37
N GLY A 48 -15.30 -1.46 -0.68
CA GLY A 48 -14.92 -0.62 0.45
C GLY A 48 -13.55 -0.93 1.03
N LEU A 49 -13.09 -0.03 1.88
CA LEU A 49 -11.77 -0.05 2.51
C LEU A 49 -11.95 0.11 4.01
N VAL A 50 -11.23 -0.68 4.81
CA VAL A 50 -11.13 -0.45 6.25
C VAL A 50 -9.68 -0.30 6.65
N PHE A 51 -9.35 0.83 7.27
CA PHE A 51 -8.05 1.08 7.88
C PHE A 51 -8.16 0.79 9.38
N LYS A 52 -7.35 -0.14 9.91
CA LYS A 52 -7.35 -0.52 11.34
C LYS A 52 -5.93 -0.88 11.78
N GLY A 53 -5.33 -0.04 12.63
CA GLY A 53 -3.93 -0.23 13.01
C GLY A 53 -3.03 -0.36 11.77
N ASN A 54 -2.22 -1.42 11.70
CA ASN A 54 -1.36 -1.68 10.54
C ASN A 54 -1.99 -2.57 9.45
N GLU A 55 -3.31 -2.70 9.41
CA GLU A 55 -4.01 -3.52 8.43
C GLU A 55 -4.94 -2.66 7.56
N LEU A 56 -4.96 -2.96 6.26
CA LEU A 56 -5.94 -2.46 5.30
C LEU A 56 -6.80 -3.62 4.81
N TYR A 57 -8.09 -3.57 5.11
CA TYR A 57 -9.06 -4.52 4.58
C TYR A 57 -9.66 -3.96 3.30
N VAL A 58 -9.64 -4.72 2.22
CA VAL A 58 -10.20 -4.35 0.92
C VAL A 58 -11.38 -5.26 0.64
N TYR A 59 -12.59 -4.75 0.80
CA TYR A 59 -13.83 -5.46 0.51
C TYR A 59 -14.08 -5.44 -0.99
N VAL A 60 -14.40 -6.60 -1.54
CA VAL A 60 -14.50 -6.81 -2.98
C VAL A 60 -15.76 -7.60 -3.32
N LYS A 61 -16.23 -7.42 -4.56
CA LYS A 61 -17.26 -8.30 -5.11
C LYS A 61 -16.71 -9.72 -5.29
N VAL A 62 -17.63 -10.68 -5.35
CA VAL A 62 -17.32 -12.10 -5.55
C VAL A 62 -16.55 -12.31 -6.86
N LEU A 63 -15.33 -12.84 -6.75
CA LEU A 63 -14.40 -13.08 -7.86
C LEU A 63 -14.99 -13.92 -9.00
N GLU A 64 -15.77 -14.94 -8.67
CA GLU A 64 -16.28 -15.95 -9.61
C GLU A 64 -17.40 -15.44 -10.53
N ALA A 65 -17.95 -14.26 -10.25
CA ALA A 65 -19.13 -13.71 -10.93
C ALA A 65 -18.92 -12.28 -11.45
N ILE A 66 -17.68 -11.79 -11.44
CA ILE A 66 -17.37 -10.42 -11.79
C ILE A 66 -17.20 -10.26 -13.31
N ASP A 67 -17.72 -9.15 -13.83
CA ASP A 67 -17.50 -8.74 -15.22
C ASP A 67 -16.09 -8.13 -15.32
N GLU A 68 -15.30 -8.55 -16.30
CA GLU A 68 -13.95 -7.99 -16.54
C GLU A 68 -14.03 -6.51 -16.94
N ASP A 69 -15.17 -6.07 -17.47
CA ASP A 69 -15.44 -4.67 -17.81
C ASP A 69 -15.85 -3.83 -16.58
N LEU A 70 -16.02 -4.43 -15.40
CA LEU A 70 -16.35 -3.70 -14.18
C LEU A 70 -15.17 -2.81 -13.75
N ALA A 71 -15.45 -1.55 -13.43
CA ALA A 71 -14.45 -0.65 -12.90
C ALA A 71 -13.77 -1.26 -11.67
N GLY A 72 -12.44 -1.17 -11.61
CA GLY A 72 -11.63 -1.78 -10.54
C GLY A 72 -11.31 -3.26 -10.69
N TYR A 73 -11.73 -3.91 -11.78
CA TYR A 73 -11.37 -5.32 -12.04
C TYR A 73 -9.86 -5.54 -12.05
N GLU A 74 -9.07 -4.64 -12.64
CA GLU A 74 -7.61 -4.75 -12.69
C GLU A 74 -6.98 -4.74 -11.28
N ASP A 75 -7.46 -3.90 -10.37
CA ASP A 75 -6.96 -3.89 -8.98
C ASP A 75 -7.34 -5.19 -8.26
N LEU A 76 -8.55 -5.70 -8.47
CA LEU A 76 -8.98 -6.99 -7.92
C LEU A 76 -8.13 -8.16 -8.45
N ALA A 77 -7.83 -8.13 -9.75
CA ALA A 77 -6.95 -9.11 -10.37
C ALA A 77 -5.54 -9.04 -9.78
N GLN A 78 -4.99 -7.83 -9.60
CA GLN A 78 -3.71 -7.62 -8.94
C GLN A 78 -3.71 -8.17 -7.50
N LEU A 79 -4.73 -7.87 -6.69
CA LEU A 79 -4.84 -8.42 -5.33
C LEU A 79 -4.90 -9.95 -5.32
N THR A 80 -5.63 -10.54 -6.27
CA THR A 80 -5.75 -12.00 -6.42
C THR A 80 -4.43 -12.64 -6.80
N GLU A 81 -3.68 -12.02 -7.72
CA GLU A 81 -2.34 -12.46 -8.11
C GLU A 81 -1.38 -12.39 -6.92
N PHE A 82 -1.33 -11.24 -6.23
CA PHE A 82 -0.50 -11.03 -5.04
C PHE A 82 -0.81 -12.03 -3.92
N HIS A 83 -2.08 -12.28 -3.65
CA HIS A 83 -2.50 -13.26 -2.66
C HIS A 83 -2.14 -14.70 -3.04
N SER A 84 -2.19 -15.04 -4.33
CA SER A 84 -1.83 -16.38 -4.81
C SER A 84 -0.33 -16.65 -4.74
N PHE A 85 0.49 -15.59 -4.69
CA PHE A 85 1.95 -15.66 -4.57
C PHE A 85 2.46 -14.75 -3.43
N PRO A 86 2.00 -14.95 -2.18
CA PRO A 86 2.23 -13.99 -1.10
C PRO A 86 3.69 -13.98 -0.62
N TYR A 87 4.42 -15.06 -0.92
CA TYR A 87 5.86 -15.19 -0.69
C TYR A 87 6.46 -15.92 -1.88
N PRO A 88 7.10 -15.21 -2.84
CA PRO A 88 7.92 -15.90 -3.82
C PRO A 88 9.00 -16.70 -3.08
N ASP A 89 9.00 -18.03 -3.18
CA ASP A 89 10.17 -18.82 -2.78
C ASP A 89 11.30 -18.40 -3.70
N LEU A 90 12.14 -17.49 -3.23
CA LEU A 90 13.21 -16.90 -4.01
C LEU A 90 14.08 -17.99 -4.64
N ASN A 91 14.20 -19.18 -4.04
CA ASN A 91 14.99 -20.28 -4.58
C ASN A 91 14.53 -20.79 -5.95
N ALA A 92 13.25 -20.61 -6.30
CA ALA A 92 12.67 -21.00 -7.59
C ALA A 92 12.86 -19.93 -8.69
N TYR A 93 13.28 -18.72 -8.34
CA TYR A 93 13.46 -17.62 -9.29
C TYR A 93 14.85 -17.60 -9.91
N SER A 94 14.93 -17.11 -11.16
CA SER A 94 16.20 -16.86 -11.83
C SER A 94 17.01 -15.79 -11.09
N GLN A 95 18.34 -15.83 -11.23
CA GLN A 95 19.24 -14.88 -10.55
C GLN A 95 18.91 -13.42 -10.85
N SER A 96 18.44 -13.11 -12.06
CA SER A 96 18.02 -11.75 -12.42
C SER A 96 16.78 -11.27 -11.66
N VAL A 97 15.82 -12.15 -11.40
CA VAL A 97 14.61 -11.81 -10.62
C VAL A 97 14.96 -11.66 -9.15
N LYS A 98 15.84 -12.53 -8.60
CA LYS A 98 16.40 -12.34 -7.25
C LYS A 98 17.10 -10.98 -7.11
N GLN A 99 17.86 -10.57 -8.11
CA GLN A 99 18.60 -9.31 -8.10
C GLN A 99 17.63 -8.11 -8.06
N VAL A 100 16.58 -8.11 -8.88
CA VAL A 100 15.52 -7.08 -8.85
C VAL A 100 14.76 -7.09 -7.51
N TYR A 101 14.46 -8.27 -6.95
CA TYR A 101 13.86 -8.43 -5.62
C TYR A 101 14.73 -7.90 -4.48
N LEU A 102 16.05 -8.00 -4.60
CA LEU A 102 17.03 -7.56 -3.58
C LEU A 102 17.46 -6.10 -3.76
N GLU A 103 17.47 -5.58 -5.00
CA GLU A 103 17.98 -4.24 -5.33
C GLU A 103 16.87 -3.19 -5.49
N GLU A 104 15.68 -3.54 -6.02
CA GLU A 104 14.63 -2.54 -6.34
C GLU A 104 13.52 -2.47 -5.28
N PHE A 105 13.26 -3.54 -4.54
CA PHE A 105 12.04 -3.65 -3.72
C PHE A 105 12.24 -3.56 -2.19
N ASN A 106 13.47 -3.38 -1.72
CA ASN A 106 13.83 -3.03 -0.34
C ASN A 106 13.05 -3.80 0.76
N LEU A 107 12.89 -5.13 0.61
CA LEU A 107 12.31 -5.96 1.65
C LEU A 107 13.15 -5.83 2.94
N PRO A 108 12.53 -5.67 4.12
CA PRO A 108 13.27 -5.58 5.37
C PRO A 108 14.14 -6.83 5.51
N PHE A 109 15.44 -6.59 5.60
CA PHE A 109 16.52 -7.58 5.55
C PHE A 109 16.43 -8.67 6.62
N ASP A 110 15.56 -8.52 7.62
CA ASP A 110 15.49 -9.44 8.76
C ASP A 110 14.06 -9.77 9.20
N LEU A 111 13.32 -10.46 8.32
CA LEU A 111 12.12 -11.19 8.76
C LEU A 111 12.47 -12.19 9.86
N GLN A 112 13.68 -12.75 9.89
CA GLN A 112 14.07 -13.76 10.88
C GLN A 112 14.15 -13.20 12.30
N GLU A 113 14.76 -12.03 12.49
CA GLU A 113 14.79 -11.29 13.77
C GLU A 113 13.38 -10.84 14.16
N THR A 114 12.61 -10.34 13.20
CA THR A 114 11.20 -9.97 13.42
C THR A 114 10.38 -11.17 13.90
N TYR A 115 10.50 -12.33 13.25
CA TYR A 115 9.85 -13.58 13.67
C TYR A 115 10.32 -14.02 15.07
N LYS A 116 11.62 -13.96 15.37
CA LYS A 116 12.14 -14.31 16.70
C LYS A 116 11.56 -13.41 17.80
N ASN A 117 11.54 -12.10 17.57
CA ASN A 117 10.99 -11.14 18.52
C ASN A 117 9.47 -11.29 18.70
N LEU A 118 8.76 -11.76 17.68
CA LEU A 118 7.32 -12.05 17.76
C LEU A 118 7.03 -13.37 18.49
N LEU A 119 7.85 -14.40 18.29
CA LEU A 119 7.71 -15.68 18.99
C LEU A 119 7.80 -15.51 20.51
N ASP A 120 8.66 -14.60 21.00
CA ASP A 120 8.77 -14.29 22.43
C ASP A 120 7.52 -13.61 23.02
N GLN A 121 6.63 -13.09 22.16
CA GLN A 121 5.36 -12.45 22.57
C GLN A 121 4.17 -13.41 22.51
N ILE A 122 4.33 -14.59 21.91
CA ILE A 122 3.25 -15.58 21.79
C ILE A 122 3.16 -16.41 23.08
N ASP A 123 2.07 -16.24 23.83
CA ASP A 123 1.72 -17.09 24.97
C ASP A 123 0.92 -18.32 24.50
N PRO A 124 1.18 -19.54 25.00
CA PRO A 124 0.39 -20.73 24.69
C PRO A 124 -1.13 -20.63 24.90
N LYS A 125 -1.60 -19.63 25.64
CA LYS A 125 -3.03 -19.36 25.89
C LYS A 125 -3.67 -18.43 24.85
N MET A 126 -2.89 -17.78 23.98
CA MET A 126 -3.43 -16.94 22.92
C MET A 126 -4.26 -17.76 21.95
N SER A 127 -5.35 -17.17 21.44
CA SER A 127 -6.11 -17.79 20.36
C SER A 127 -5.32 -17.73 19.05
N GLN A 128 -5.69 -18.55 18.07
CA GLN A 128 -5.09 -18.48 16.74
C GLN A 128 -5.31 -17.10 16.09
N GLU A 129 -6.45 -16.46 16.33
CA GLU A 129 -6.79 -15.13 15.82
C GLU A 129 -5.87 -14.06 16.43
N ASP A 130 -5.63 -14.11 17.75
CA ASP A 130 -4.73 -13.16 18.43
C ASP A 130 -3.29 -13.29 17.92
N VAL A 131 -2.83 -14.52 17.67
CA VAL A 131 -1.48 -14.77 17.12
C VAL A 131 -1.36 -14.22 15.71
N LEU A 132 -2.36 -14.45 14.86
CA LEU A 132 -2.38 -13.93 13.49
C LEU A 132 -2.40 -12.40 13.49
N HIS A 133 -3.21 -11.76 14.34
CA HIS A 133 -3.24 -10.32 14.44
C HIS A 133 -1.88 -9.76 14.90
N LEU A 134 -1.24 -10.38 15.91
CA LEU A 134 0.10 -9.99 16.37
C LEU A 134 1.16 -10.06 15.25
N LEU A 135 1.11 -11.10 14.41
CA LEU A 135 1.99 -11.23 13.25
C LEU A 135 1.67 -10.14 12.21
N ASN A 136 0.40 -9.93 11.88
CA ASN A 136 -0.04 -8.97 10.86
C ASN A 136 0.24 -7.51 11.21
N GLN A 137 0.40 -7.17 12.49
CA GLN A 137 0.81 -5.83 12.92
C GLN A 137 2.28 -5.51 12.64
N ARG A 138 3.10 -6.51 12.27
CA ARG A 138 4.55 -6.35 12.07
C ARG A 138 5.09 -6.95 10.78
N ILE A 139 4.46 -7.98 10.24
CA ILE A 139 4.95 -8.72 9.08
C ILE A 139 4.10 -8.36 7.87
N PRO A 140 4.72 -7.82 6.80
CA PRO A 140 4.01 -7.55 5.56
C PRO A 140 3.40 -8.83 4.97
N GLY A 141 2.13 -8.77 4.59
CA GLY A 141 1.43 -9.92 4.02
C GLY A 141 0.12 -9.54 3.33
N ILE A 142 -0.40 -10.46 2.52
CA ILE A 142 -1.72 -10.34 1.91
C ILE A 142 -2.48 -11.65 2.02
N TYR A 143 -3.71 -11.58 2.53
CA TYR A 143 -4.56 -12.73 2.79
C TYR A 143 -5.93 -12.49 2.21
N TYR A 144 -6.55 -13.52 1.67
CA TYR A 144 -7.95 -13.50 1.27
C TYR A 144 -8.78 -14.28 2.29
N ASP A 145 -9.94 -13.75 2.64
CA ASP A 145 -10.89 -14.41 3.53
C ASP A 145 -12.33 -14.08 3.13
N GLN A 146 -13.27 -14.90 3.60
CA GLN A 146 -14.69 -14.76 3.38
C GLN A 146 -15.46 -14.97 4.68
N LYS A 147 -16.21 -13.96 5.11
CA LYS A 147 -16.99 -14.00 6.35
C LYS A 147 -18.36 -13.37 6.17
N ALA A 148 -19.40 -14.08 6.60
CA ALA A 148 -20.80 -13.61 6.55
C ALA A 148 -21.27 -13.13 5.15
N GLY A 149 -20.74 -13.73 4.08
CA GLY A 149 -21.07 -13.36 2.70
C GLY A 149 -20.25 -12.20 2.13
N TYR A 150 -19.37 -11.59 2.92
CA TYR A 150 -18.41 -10.60 2.46
C TYR A 150 -17.11 -11.27 2.04
N HIS A 151 -16.52 -10.75 0.96
CA HIS A 151 -15.23 -11.17 0.42
C HIS A 151 -14.25 -10.03 0.61
N TYR A 152 -13.07 -10.31 1.15
CA TYR A 152 -12.08 -9.26 1.38
C TYR A 152 -10.65 -9.77 1.34
N PHE A 153 -9.74 -8.87 0.99
CA PHE A 153 -8.31 -9.03 1.21
C PHE A 153 -7.89 -8.27 2.48
N ILE A 154 -6.97 -8.85 3.24
CA ILE A 154 -6.28 -8.18 4.34
C ILE A 154 -4.86 -7.91 3.87
N ILE A 155 -4.48 -6.64 3.77
CA ILE A 155 -3.11 -6.19 3.54
C ILE A 155 -2.52 -5.84 4.89
N ALA A 156 -1.66 -6.70 5.40
CA ALA A 156 -1.00 -6.59 6.69
C ALA A 156 0.33 -5.86 6.57
N SER A 157 0.59 -4.92 7.48
CA SER A 157 1.83 -4.14 7.61
C SER A 157 2.47 -3.70 6.28
N PRO A 158 1.72 -3.06 5.37
CA PRO A 158 2.32 -2.50 4.17
C PRO A 158 3.23 -1.33 4.54
N LEU A 159 4.17 -1.03 3.64
CA LEU A 159 4.92 0.22 3.70
C LEU A 159 4.03 1.34 3.16
N VAL A 160 3.94 2.46 3.89
CA VAL A 160 3.26 3.66 3.39
C VAL A 160 4.29 4.74 3.16
N THR A 161 4.17 5.48 2.06
CA THR A 161 4.94 6.70 1.84
C THR A 161 4.03 7.87 1.56
N GLU A 162 4.33 9.00 2.18
CA GLU A 162 3.65 10.27 1.90
C GLU A 162 4.35 10.94 0.69
N VAL A 163 3.58 11.30 -0.33
CA VAL A 163 4.06 11.97 -1.53
C VAL A 163 3.09 13.08 -1.92
N ASP A 164 3.59 14.32 -1.98
CA ASP A 164 2.83 15.54 -2.22
C ASP A 164 1.66 15.71 -1.21
N ASP A 165 0.43 15.43 -1.63
CA ASP A 165 -0.79 15.52 -0.80
C ASP A 165 -1.57 14.20 -0.75
N GLY A 166 -0.88 13.08 -0.94
CA GLY A 166 -1.43 11.74 -0.85
C GLY A 166 -0.48 10.72 -0.24
N TRP A 167 -0.99 9.50 -0.11
CA TRP A 167 -0.30 8.36 0.49
C TRP A 167 -0.28 7.20 -0.47
N ARG A 168 0.87 6.57 -0.60
CA ARG A 168 1.07 5.40 -1.45
C ARG A 168 1.30 4.19 -0.57
N VAL A 169 0.56 3.12 -0.82
CA VAL A 169 0.60 1.88 -0.06
C VAL A 169 1.34 0.85 -0.89
N PHE A 170 2.44 0.34 -0.36
CA PHE A 170 3.30 -0.65 -0.99
C PHE A 170 3.28 -1.95 -0.21
N LEU A 171 3.22 -3.06 -0.94
CA LEU A 171 3.45 -4.38 -0.39
C LEU A 171 4.56 -5.06 -1.18
N PHE A 172 5.58 -5.54 -0.46
CA PHE A 172 6.79 -6.13 -1.06
C PHE A 172 7.41 -5.23 -2.14
N GLY A 173 7.35 -3.92 -1.91
CA GLY A 173 7.89 -2.87 -2.76
C GLY A 173 7.08 -2.57 -4.03
N GLN A 174 5.99 -3.29 -4.31
CA GLN A 174 5.05 -2.92 -5.36
C GLN A 174 3.95 -2.02 -4.82
N GLU A 175 3.61 -0.98 -5.57
CA GLU A 175 2.50 -0.07 -5.26
C GLU A 175 1.17 -0.83 -5.48
N LEU A 176 0.34 -0.87 -4.44
CA LEU A 176 -1.01 -1.46 -4.50
C LEU A 176 -2.07 -0.37 -4.61
N PHE A 177 -1.92 0.71 -3.84
CA PHE A 177 -2.89 1.80 -3.80
C PHE A 177 -2.19 3.15 -3.66
N THR A 178 -2.80 4.16 -4.27
CA THR A 178 -2.54 5.55 -3.93
C THR A 178 -3.84 6.17 -3.44
N PHE A 179 -3.79 6.90 -2.34
CA PHE A 179 -4.93 7.58 -1.72
C PHE A 179 -4.66 9.07 -1.55
N LYS A 180 -5.71 9.86 -1.68
CA LYS A 180 -5.74 11.29 -1.39
C LYS A 180 -7.00 11.61 -0.60
N GLN A 181 -6.85 12.34 0.50
CA GLN A 181 -7.98 12.71 1.34
C GLN A 181 -8.58 14.03 0.85
N VAL A 182 -9.89 14.03 0.59
CA VAL A 182 -10.65 15.23 0.22
C VAL A 182 -11.84 15.37 1.15
N GLY A 183 -11.68 16.21 2.18
CA GLY A 183 -12.65 16.30 3.27
C GLY A 183 -12.73 15.00 4.06
N GLN A 184 -13.90 14.37 4.08
CA GLN A 184 -14.12 13.05 4.70
C GLN A 184 -14.04 11.89 3.70
N LYS A 185 -13.70 12.15 2.43
CA LYS A 185 -13.59 11.12 1.40
C LYS A 185 -12.13 10.76 1.16
N LEU A 186 -11.91 9.53 0.71
CA LEU A 186 -10.67 9.11 0.06
C LEU A 186 -10.91 9.02 -1.43
N LEU A 187 -9.99 9.58 -2.20
CA LEU A 187 -9.86 9.40 -3.63
C LEU A 187 -8.69 8.46 -3.88
N ASP A 188 -8.83 7.55 -4.83
CA ASP A 188 -7.71 6.73 -5.25
C ASP A 188 -7.07 7.20 -6.57
N GLN A 189 -6.09 6.44 -7.07
CA GLN A 189 -5.42 6.74 -8.34
C GLN A 189 -6.35 6.75 -9.57
N ALA A 190 -7.43 5.97 -9.53
CA ALA A 190 -8.41 5.91 -10.61
C ALA A 190 -9.47 7.02 -10.49
N GLY A 191 -9.43 7.83 -9.43
CA GLY A 191 -10.42 8.86 -9.13
C GLY A 191 -11.71 8.32 -8.50
N ARG A 192 -11.72 7.07 -8.03
CA ARG A 192 -12.84 6.47 -7.30
C ARG A 192 -12.98 7.16 -5.94
N GLU A 193 -14.21 7.49 -5.57
CA GLU A 193 -14.51 8.11 -4.29
C GLU A 193 -14.96 7.06 -3.26
N PHE A 194 -14.31 7.05 -2.11
CA PHE A 194 -14.73 6.27 -0.95
C PHE A 194 -15.19 7.22 0.16
N GLU A 195 -16.45 7.08 0.57
CA GLU A 195 -17.05 7.91 1.61
C GLU A 195 -16.88 7.26 2.98
N TYR A 196 -16.40 8.04 3.95
CA TYR A 196 -16.30 7.59 5.33
C TYR A 196 -17.68 7.27 5.91
N VAL A 197 -17.78 6.13 6.59
CA VAL A 197 -19.00 5.65 7.23
C VAL A 197 -18.82 5.62 8.75
N ASP A 198 -19.55 6.50 9.43
CA ASP A 198 -19.51 6.59 10.88
C ASP A 198 -20.08 5.34 11.57
N GLY A 199 -19.43 4.94 12.67
CA GLY A 199 -19.93 3.90 13.57
C GLY A 199 -19.66 2.45 13.17
N ILE A 200 -18.98 2.21 12.04
CA ILE A 200 -18.50 0.89 11.66
C ILE A 200 -17.01 0.80 12.01
N MET A 201 -16.71 0.20 13.16
CA MET A 201 -15.35 -0.23 13.49
C MET A 201 -15.21 -1.72 13.16
N PRO A 202 -14.17 -2.14 12.42
CA PRO A 202 -13.90 -3.56 12.21
C PRO A 202 -13.67 -4.22 13.57
N HIS A 203 -14.53 -5.18 13.93
CA HIS A 203 -14.31 -6.05 15.08
C HIS A 203 -13.19 -7.02 14.78
#